data_AF-A0A5K1A6N7-F1
#
_entry.id   AF-A0A5K1A6N7-F1
#
_cell.length_a   1.000
_cell.length_b   1.000
_cell.length_c   1.000
_cell.angle_alpha   90.00
_cell.angle_beta   90.00
_cell.angle_gamma   90.00
#
_symmetry.space_group_name_H-M   'P 1'
#
loop_
_entity.id
_entity.type
_entity.pdbx_description
1 polymer ?
#
loop_
_entity_poly.entity_id
_entity_poly.type
_entity_poly.pdbx_seq_one_letter_code
_entity_poly.pdbx_strand_id
1 'polypeptide(L)'
;VSNALEELIEWHAENAKENPKIIHATERCADGIVQAIRHFGLGISTSPRGVVAYAEWNKENENENFTPACEVVKFYSMYERWCRADIGDSESHIQDITGNL
;
A
#
# COMPACT_ATOMS: atom_id res chain seq x y z
N VAL A 1 -15.86 -5.61 -4.68
CA VAL A 1 -16.80 -4.59 -5.20
C VAL A 1 -17.10 -4.98 -6.65
N SER A 2 -18.23 -5.63 -6.92
CA SER A 2 -18.56 -6.16 -8.27
C SER A 2 -19.89 -5.65 -8.81
N ASN A 3 -20.57 -4.80 -8.05
CA ASN A 3 -21.94 -4.39 -8.27
C ASN A 3 -22.17 -3.54 -9.53
N ALA A 4 -21.13 -2.96 -10.13
CA ALA A 4 -21.23 -2.13 -11.34
C ALA A 4 -19.99 -2.23 -12.25
N LEU A 5 -19.22 -3.33 -12.16
CA LEU A 5 -17.93 -3.41 -12.88
C LEU A 5 -18.12 -3.39 -14.40
N GLU A 6 -19.06 -4.16 -14.92
CA GLU A 6 -19.32 -4.29 -16.35
C GLU A 6 -19.80 -2.96 -16.95
N GLU A 7 -20.78 -2.32 -16.30
CA GLU A 7 -21.29 -1.00 -16.68
C GLU A 7 -20.20 0.08 -16.69
N LEU A 8 -19.28 0.05 -15.72
CA LEU A 8 -18.17 1.00 -15.64
C LEU A 8 -17.11 0.78 -16.74
N ILE A 9 -16.86 -0.47 -17.13
CA ILE A 9 -15.92 -0.79 -18.22
C ILE A 9 -16.48 -0.29 -19.56
N GLU A 10 -17.76 -0.54 -19.82
CA GLU A 10 -18.45 -0.04 -21.02
C GLU A 10 -18.45 1.50 -21.03
N TRP A 11 -18.86 2.12 -19.93
CA TRP A 11 -18.86 3.57 -19.81
C TRP A 11 -17.47 4.18 -20.03
N HIS A 12 -16.42 3.56 -19.48
CA HIS A 12 -15.04 4.03 -19.68
C HIS A 12 -14.62 3.94 -21.15
N ALA A 13 -14.95 2.85 -21.84
CA ALA A 13 -14.62 2.66 -23.25
C ALA A 13 -15.29 3.73 -24.14
N GLU A 14 -16.53 4.11 -23.81
CA GLU A 14 -17.30 5.11 -24.56
C GLU A 14 -16.93 6.56 -24.22
N ASN A 15 -16.61 6.86 -22.96
CA ASN A 15 -16.58 8.24 -22.46
C ASN A 15 -15.21 8.70 -21.95
N ALA A 16 -14.31 7.77 -21.60
CA ALA A 16 -13.10 8.11 -20.84
C ALA A 16 -11.81 7.49 -21.40
N LYS A 17 -11.87 6.69 -22.48
CA LYS A 17 -10.72 5.96 -23.04
C LYS A 17 -9.47 6.81 -23.28
N GLU A 18 -9.63 8.04 -23.75
CA GLU A 18 -8.54 8.97 -24.04
C GLU A 18 -8.40 10.09 -22.98
N ASN A 19 -9.11 9.99 -21.85
CA ASN A 19 -9.07 10.99 -20.81
C ASN A 19 -7.88 10.72 -19.86
N PRO A 20 -6.83 11.56 -19.84
CA PRO A 20 -5.66 11.32 -19.00
C PRO A 20 -5.94 11.47 -17.49
N LYS A 21 -7.15 11.91 -17.10
CA LYS A 21 -7.59 12.05 -15.71
C LYS A 21 -8.35 10.84 -15.20
N ILE A 22 -8.64 9.85 -16.06
CA ILE A 22 -9.38 8.64 -15.72
C ILE A 22 -8.55 7.45 -16.19
N ILE A 23 -8.40 6.44 -15.33
CA ILE A 23 -7.75 5.19 -15.71
C ILE A 23 -8.68 4.01 -15.46
N HIS A 24 -8.59 3.02 -16.33
CA HIS A 24 -9.07 1.67 -16.04
C HIS A 24 -7.92 0.88 -15.43
N ALA A 25 -7.99 0.65 -14.12
CA ALA A 25 -7.01 -0.18 -13.42
C ALA A 25 -7.09 -1.63 -13.92
N THR A 26 -5.94 -2.21 -14.25
CA THR A 26 -5.84 -3.63 -14.63
C THR A 26 -5.79 -4.55 -13.42
N GLU A 27 -5.39 -3.99 -12.27
CA GLU A 27 -5.35 -4.66 -10.98
C GLU A 27 -6.67 -4.53 -10.20
N ARG A 28 -6.90 -5.42 -9.24
CA ARG A 28 -8.14 -5.46 -8.43
C ARG A 28 -7.89 -4.97 -7.00
N CYS A 29 -8.96 -4.59 -6.32
CA CYS A 29 -8.95 -4.25 -4.89
C CYS A 29 -7.93 -3.15 -4.55
N ALA A 30 -7.00 -3.42 -3.63
CA ALA A 30 -5.99 -2.45 -3.19
C ALA A 30 -4.92 -2.19 -4.26
N ASP A 31 -4.58 -3.18 -5.07
CA ASP A 31 -3.55 -3.05 -6.10
C ASP A 31 -3.99 -2.12 -7.23
N GLY A 32 -5.29 -2.09 -7.54
CA GLY A 32 -5.87 -1.10 -8.46
C GLY A 32 -5.76 0.34 -7.96
N ILE A 33 -5.90 0.55 -6.64
CA ILE A 33 -5.70 1.87 -6.02
C ILE A 33 -4.22 2.27 -6.11
N VAL A 34 -3.33 1.33 -5.82
CA VAL A 34 -1.88 1.54 -5.92
C VAL A 34 -1.48 1.92 -7.36
N GLN A 35 -2.05 1.24 -8.36
CA GLN A 35 -1.85 1.55 -9.77
C GLN A 35 -2.28 2.99 -10.10
N ALA A 36 -3.41 3.45 -9.55
CA ALA A 36 -3.87 4.84 -9.73
C ALA A 36 -2.95 5.86 -9.07
N ILE A 37 -2.51 5.62 -7.82
CA ILE A 37 -1.56 6.49 -7.12
C ILE A 37 -0.27 6.63 -7.94
N ARG A 38 0.24 5.52 -8.49
CA ARG A 38 1.42 5.53 -9.36
C ARG A 38 1.19 6.34 -10.63
N HIS A 39 0.09 6.07 -11.33
CA HIS A 39 -0.22 6.71 -12.60
C HIS A 39 -0.33 8.23 -12.46
N PHE A 40 -0.99 8.71 -11.40
CA PHE A 40 -1.20 10.13 -11.17
C PHE A 40 -0.07 10.82 -10.39
N GLY A 41 0.94 10.08 -9.94
CA GLY A 41 2.04 10.62 -9.15
C GLY A 41 1.59 11.21 -7.81
N LEU A 42 0.60 10.60 -7.15
CA LEU A 42 0.02 11.08 -5.89
C LEU A 42 0.88 10.76 -4.65
N GLY A 43 2.11 10.28 -4.85
CA GLY A 43 3.03 9.87 -3.79
C GLY A 43 3.31 8.37 -3.82
N ILE A 44 3.62 7.81 -2.64
CA ILE A 44 4.06 6.42 -2.48
C ILE A 44 2.99 5.45 -2.97
N SER A 45 3.33 4.74 -4.05
CA SER A 45 2.47 3.76 -4.72
C SER A 45 2.88 2.33 -4.35
N THR A 46 3.17 2.11 -3.08
CA THR A 46 3.51 0.80 -2.54
C THR A 46 2.80 0.60 -1.21
N SER A 47 2.15 -0.54 -1.04
CA SER A 47 1.45 -0.85 0.21
C SER A 47 2.45 -0.95 1.36
N PRO A 48 2.29 -0.22 2.48
CA PRO A 48 3.18 -0.33 3.65
C PRO A 48 3.28 -1.74 4.24
N ARG A 49 2.35 -2.63 3.86
CA ARG A 49 2.37 -4.06 4.23
C ARG A 49 3.42 -4.86 3.47
N GLY A 50 3.96 -4.35 2.36
CA GLY A 50 5.01 -4.99 1.58
C GLY A 50 6.39 -4.75 2.18
N VAL A 51 7.24 -5.79 2.21
CA VAL A 51 8.60 -5.71 2.77
C VAL A 51 9.47 -4.68 2.02
N VAL A 52 9.35 -4.61 0.70
CA VAL A 52 10.07 -3.63 -0.15
C VAL A 52 9.51 -2.22 0.06
N ALA A 53 8.18 -2.12 0.13
CA ALA A 53 7.47 -0.87 0.37
C ALA A 53 7.83 -0.25 1.72
N TYR A 54 8.12 -1.06 2.73
CA TYR A 54 8.56 -0.59 4.04
C TYR A 54 9.93 0.10 4.00
N ALA A 55 10.90 -0.51 3.31
CA ALA A 55 12.23 0.04 3.16
C ALA A 55 12.25 1.31 2.30
N GLU A 56 11.42 1.33 1.25
CA GLU A 56 11.23 2.51 0.38
C GLU A 56 10.49 3.63 1.13
N TRP A 57 9.44 3.30 1.88
CA TRP A 57 8.71 4.27 2.70
C TRP A 57 9.60 4.90 3.77
N ASN A 58 10.40 4.12 4.50
CA ASN A 58 11.33 4.67 5.50
C ASN A 58 12.40 5.58 4.87
N LYS A 59 12.87 5.27 3.65
CA LYS A 59 13.84 6.12 2.92
C LYS A 59 13.23 7.42 2.43
N GLU A 60 12.03 7.37 1.88
CA GLU A 60 11.37 8.56 1.32
C GLU A 60 10.77 9.47 2.40
N ASN A 61 10.47 8.92 3.58
CA ASN A 61 9.86 9.63 4.71
C ASN A 61 10.79 9.74 5.93
N GLU A 62 12.11 9.64 5.73
CA GLU A 62 13.12 9.74 6.81
C GLU A 62 12.99 11.07 7.61
N ASN A 63 12.36 12.09 7.00
CA ASN A 63 12.11 13.41 7.59
C ASN A 63 10.63 13.72 7.85
N GLU A 64 9.68 12.84 7.52
CA GLU A 64 8.28 13.04 7.89
C GLU A 64 8.07 12.53 9.32
N ASN A 65 7.55 13.41 10.19
CA ASN A 65 7.32 13.08 11.58
C ASN A 65 6.49 11.79 11.71
N PHE A 66 7.14 10.79 12.29
CA PHE A 66 6.60 9.52 12.76
C PHE A 66 5.18 9.70 13.31
N THR A 67 4.16 9.28 12.54
CA THR A 67 2.78 9.36 13.03
C THR A 67 2.44 8.10 13.82
N PRO A 68 1.68 8.19 14.92
CA PRO A 68 1.21 7.01 15.65
C PRO A 68 0.47 5.99 14.78
N ALA A 69 -0.16 6.45 13.69
CA ALA A 69 -0.80 5.58 12.72
C ALA A 69 0.21 4.64 12.01
N CYS A 70 1.40 5.14 11.68
CA CYS A 70 2.45 4.33 11.06
C CYS A 70 2.91 3.20 12.00
N GLU A 71 3.13 3.49 13.29
CA GLU A 71 3.54 2.48 14.28
C GLU A 71 2.49 1.40 14.52
N VAL A 72 1.22 1.81 14.58
CA VAL A 72 0.11 0.84 14.71
C VAL A 72 0.08 -0.09 13.51
N VAL A 73 0.25 0.43 12.29
CA VAL A 73 0.30 -0.39 11.07
C VAL A 73 1.50 -1.33 11.07
N LYS A 74 2.68 -0.86 11.52
CA LYS A 74 3.89 -1.70 11.65
C LYS A 74 3.65 -2.87 12.63
N PHE A 75 3.15 -2.57 13.82
CA PHE A 75 2.87 -3.55 14.85
C PHE A 75 1.92 -4.65 14.35
N TYR A 76 0.77 -4.28 13.78
CA TYR A 76 -0.20 -5.26 13.30
C TYR A 76 0.32 -6.07 12.10
N SER A 77 1.07 -5.45 11.19
CA SER A 77 1.66 -6.15 10.04
C SER A 77 2.68 -7.20 10.49
N MET A 78 3.50 -6.88 11.49
CA MET A 78 4.43 -7.83 12.09
C MET A 78 3.69 -8.95 12.83
N TYR A 79 2.69 -8.61 13.65
CA TYR A 79 1.88 -9.58 14.37
C TYR A 79 1.21 -10.59 13.42
N GLU A 80 0.60 -10.12 12.32
CA GLU A 80 0.00 -10.99 11.31
C GLU A 80 1.01 -11.92 10.64
N ARG A 81 2.25 -11.45 10.39
CA ARG A 81 3.32 -12.29 9.82
C ARG A 81 3.84 -13.30 10.84
N TRP A 82 3.96 -12.92 12.10
CA TRP A 82 4.32 -13.82 13.20
C TRP A 82 3.28 -14.94 13.35
N CYS A 83 1.98 -14.61 13.36
CA CYS A 83 0.91 -15.63 13.41
C CYS A 83 0.95 -16.60 12.23
N ARG A 84 1.48 -16.18 11.07
CA ARG A 84 1.66 -17.01 9.88
C ARG A 84 2.99 -17.77 9.83
N ALA A 85 3.86 -17.61 10.84
CA ALA A 85 5.24 -18.09 10.82
C ALA A 85 6.06 -17.58 9.60
N ASP A 86 5.69 -16.41 9.07
CA ASP A 86 6.30 -15.77 7.90
C ASP A 86 7.28 -14.65 8.30
N ILE A 87 8.02 -14.92 9.38
CA ILE A 87 9.09 -14.09 9.93
C ILE A 87 10.25 -15.03 10.27
N GLY A 88 11.40 -14.80 9.63
CA GLY A 88 12.62 -15.57 9.90
C GLY A 88 13.36 -15.10 11.15
N ASP A 89 13.49 -13.78 11.32
CA ASP A 89 14.16 -13.16 12.47
C ASP A 89 13.16 -12.26 13.22
N SER A 90 12.39 -12.87 14.12
CA SER A 90 11.44 -12.15 14.98
C SER A 90 12.14 -11.28 16.02
N GLU A 91 13.37 -11.63 16.41
CA GLU A 91 14.13 -10.96 17.46
C GLU A 91 14.52 -9.55 17.02
N SER A 92 15.05 -9.41 15.80
CA SER A 92 15.42 -8.10 15.24
C SER A 92 14.22 -7.15 15.15
N HIS A 93 13.06 -7.68 14.77
CA HIS A 93 11.84 -6.90 14.59
C HIS A 93 11.23 -6.48 15.94
N ILE A 94 11.33 -7.32 16.98
CA ILE A 94 10.90 -6.94 18.33
C ILE A 94 11.80 -5.82 18.85
N GLN A 95 13.12 -5.94 18.65
CA GLN A 95 14.08 -4.91 19.07
C GLN A 95 13.81 -3.55 18.43
N ASP A 96 13.47 -3.50 17.14
CA ASP A 96 13.10 -2.26 16.44
C ASP A 96 11.86 -1.58 17.06
N ILE A 97 10.89 -2.37 17.54
CA ILE A 97 9.67 -1.86 18.18
C ILE A 97 9.93 -1.44 19.63
N THR A 98 10.75 -2.19 20.37
CA THR A 98 11.00 -1.96 21.80
C THR A 98 12.15 -1.00 22.08
N GLY A 99 13.06 -0.76 21.12
CA GLY A 99 14.25 0.08 21.31
C GLY A 99 14.01 1.59 21.39
N ASN A 100 12.76 2.03 21.18
CA ASN A 100 12.35 3.44 21.24
C ASN A 100 11.44 3.76 22.44
N LEU A 101 11.36 2.86 23.43
CA LEU A 101 10.73 3.09 24.75
C LEU A 101 11.79 3.31 25.82
#